data_AF-A0A3S1DV84-F1
#
_entry.id   AF-A0A3S1DV84-F1
#
_cell.length_a   1.000
_cell.length_b   1.000
_cell.length_c   1.000
_cell.angle_alpha   90.00
_cell.angle_beta   90.00
_cell.angle_gamma   90.00
#
_symmetry.space_group_name_H-M   'P 1'
#
loop_
_entity.id
_entity.type
_entity.pdbx_description
1 polymer ?
#
loop_
_entity_poly.entity_id
_entity_poly.type
_entity_poly.pdbx_seq_one_letter_code
_entity_poly.pdbx_strand_id
1 'polypeptide(L)'
;RISVRVGGQFTSEESLRAINLRVNDRFFRLSDVATIRRGYVDPPTALFRFNGQDAIGLAIGMKPNANLLKFGEALHEEMQKVLADLPVGVGVHLVADQPVIVEEAVSGFTRALFEAVAIVLAVSFISLGLRAGFVVALSIPLVLAITFTVMEYLGISLQRISLGALIIALGLLVDDAMIAVEMMVARLEVGDNLRKAATYVYTSTAFPMLTGTLVTVAGFIPIGLNSSAAGEYTFTLFVVIAVSLLVSWIVAVLFAPLLGVTILPATMKEKHHDQPGRFTSLFRRVLVFSVRRHWLTIIVTVLLFAASVAGFGLVQQQFFPPSDRPELIVDWNLPQNSSITETRDQMVRFEQRALVGNPDIDHFSSYIGQGAVRFVLAYDVQPA
;
A
#
# COMPACT_ATOMS: atom_id res chain seq x y z
N ARG A 1 -29.36 -51.51 12.82
CA ARG A 1 -28.91 -51.17 11.44
C ARG A 1 -27.54 -51.79 11.24
N ILE A 2 -27.35 -52.68 10.26
CA ILE A 2 -26.05 -53.29 9.94
C ILE A 2 -25.52 -52.61 8.68
N SER A 3 -24.26 -52.18 8.70
CA SER A 3 -23.57 -51.64 7.53
C SER A 3 -22.74 -52.75 6.87
N VAL A 4 -22.89 -52.93 5.56
CA VAL A 4 -22.12 -53.89 4.76
C VAL A 4 -21.21 -53.11 3.82
N ARG A 5 -19.90 -53.38 3.86
CA ARG A 5 -18.92 -52.82 2.93
C ARG A 5 -18.42 -53.94 2.01
N VAL A 6 -18.73 -53.82 0.73
CA VAL A 6 -18.25 -54.76 -0.30
C VAL A 6 -16.85 -54.33 -0.74
N GLY A 7 -15.88 -55.24 -0.67
CA GLY A 7 -14.55 -55.06 -1.23
C GLY A 7 -14.55 -55.31 -2.74
N GLY A 8 -13.70 -54.60 -3.49
CA GLY A 8 -13.63 -54.71 -4.95
C GLY A 8 -12.88 -53.57 -5.65
N GLN A 9 -12.55 -52.51 -4.91
CA GLN A 9 -11.67 -51.45 -5.42
C GLN A 9 -10.23 -51.94 -5.52
N PHE A 10 -9.55 -51.53 -6.59
CA PHE A 10 -8.12 -51.76 -6.77
C PHE A 10 -7.32 -50.78 -5.92
N THR A 11 -6.56 -51.29 -4.96
CA THR A 11 -5.81 -50.48 -3.99
C THR A 11 -4.30 -50.60 -4.14
N SER A 12 -3.84 -51.55 -4.95
CA SER A 12 -2.42 -51.84 -5.16
C SER A 12 -2.14 -52.27 -6.60
N GLU A 13 -0.88 -52.20 -7.00
CA GLU A 13 -0.45 -52.77 -8.28
C GLU A 13 -0.80 -54.25 -8.40
N GLU A 14 -0.71 -55.00 -7.30
CA GLU A 14 -1.02 -56.42 -7.26
C GLU A 14 -2.50 -56.70 -7.56
N SER A 15 -3.39 -55.87 -7.02
CA SER A 15 -4.82 -55.95 -7.33
C SER A 15 -5.11 -55.69 -8.81
N LEU A 16 -4.32 -54.82 -9.47
CA LEU A 16 -4.42 -54.58 -10.91
C LEU A 16 -3.83 -55.73 -11.73
N ARG A 17 -2.73 -56.35 -11.29
CA ARG A 17 -2.11 -57.52 -11.94
C ARG A 17 -3.05 -58.72 -11.98
N ALA A 18 -3.90 -58.87 -10.97
CA ALA A 18 -4.88 -59.96 -10.87
C ALA A 18 -6.16 -59.75 -11.70
N ILE A 19 -6.28 -58.64 -12.45
CA ILE A 19 -7.43 -58.39 -13.32
C ILE A 19 -7.46 -59.43 -14.43
N ASN A 20 -8.59 -60.13 -14.57
CA ASN A 20 -8.82 -61.07 -15.64
C ASN A 20 -9.48 -60.36 -16.83
N LEU A 21 -8.82 -60.43 -17.98
CA LEU A 21 -9.34 -60.04 -19.28
C LEU A 21 -9.92 -61.28 -19.96
N ARG A 22 -11.15 -61.18 -20.48
CA ARG A 22 -11.77 -62.26 -21.25
C ARG A 22 -11.64 -61.94 -22.74
N VAL A 23 -11.03 -62.85 -23.49
CA VAL A 23 -10.98 -62.81 -24.96
C VAL A 23 -11.53 -64.14 -25.47
N ASN A 24 -12.66 -64.09 -26.17
CA ASN A 24 -13.46 -65.28 -26.51
C ASN A 24 -13.79 -66.11 -25.24
N ASP A 25 -13.30 -67.35 -25.17
CA ASP A 25 -13.48 -68.28 -24.04
C ASP A 25 -12.20 -68.53 -23.24
N ARG A 26 -11.21 -67.63 -23.33
CA ARG A 26 -9.98 -67.69 -22.53
C ARG A 26 -9.86 -66.46 -21.63
N PHE A 27 -9.34 -66.69 -20.43
CA PHE A 27 -8.99 -65.65 -19.48
C PHE A 27 -7.48 -65.44 -19.49
N PHE A 28 -7.07 -64.18 -19.59
CA PHE A 28 -5.69 -63.74 -19.46
C PHE A 28 -5.60 -62.72 -18.34
N ARG A 29 -4.47 -62.64 -17.65
CA ARG A 29 -4.26 -61.60 -16.66
C ARG A 29 -3.82 -60.31 -17.35
N LEU A 30 -4.13 -59.16 -16.76
CA LEU A 30 -3.63 -57.88 -17.26
C LEU A 30 -2.09 -57.85 -17.33
N SER A 31 -1.42 -58.56 -16.41
CA SER A 31 0.04 -58.72 -16.42
C SER A 31 0.60 -59.46 -17.64
N ASP A 32 -0.22 -60.27 -18.33
CA ASP A 32 0.23 -61.06 -19.47
C ASP A 32 0.36 -60.20 -20.73
N VAL A 33 -0.28 -59.02 -20.75
CA VAL A 33 -0.35 -58.12 -21.92
C VAL A 33 0.15 -56.70 -21.62
N ALA A 34 0.40 -56.35 -20.36
CA ALA A 34 0.86 -55.02 -19.96
C ALA A 34 1.83 -55.06 -18.77
N THR A 35 2.80 -54.13 -18.75
CA THR A 35 3.67 -53.90 -17.60
C THR A 35 3.04 -52.88 -16.65
N ILE A 36 2.75 -53.31 -15.42
CA ILE A 36 2.14 -52.47 -14.39
C ILE A 36 3.24 -51.98 -13.46
N ARG A 37 3.46 -50.67 -13.44
CA ARG A 37 4.40 -49.98 -12.54
C ARG A 37 3.74 -48.76 -11.91
N ARG A 38 4.01 -48.49 -10.64
CA ARG A 38 3.77 -47.17 -10.05
C ARG A 38 4.84 -46.21 -10.55
N GLY A 39 4.39 -45.05 -10.99
CA GLY A 39 5.23 -43.96 -11.47
C GLY A 39 4.49 -42.64 -11.39
N TYR A 40 5.16 -41.58 -11.79
CA TYR A 40 4.54 -40.28 -11.98
C TYR A 40 3.72 -40.23 -13.26
N VAL A 41 2.90 -39.19 -13.40
CA VAL A 41 2.20 -38.90 -14.64
C VAL A 41 3.22 -38.61 -15.74
N ASP A 42 3.08 -39.27 -16.89
CA ASP A 42 3.95 -39.17 -18.05
C ASP A 42 3.08 -39.04 -19.32
N PRO A 43 3.23 -37.97 -20.13
CA PRO A 43 4.16 -36.84 -19.95
C PRO A 43 3.80 -35.96 -18.74
N PRO A 44 4.79 -35.34 -18.08
CA PRO A 44 4.52 -34.42 -16.98
C PRO A 44 3.75 -33.20 -17.49
N THR A 45 2.77 -32.73 -16.72
CA THR A 45 1.99 -31.53 -17.06
C THR A 45 2.59 -30.27 -16.44
N ALA A 46 3.23 -30.40 -15.28
CA ALA A 46 3.91 -29.32 -14.60
C ALA A 46 5.12 -29.87 -13.83
N LEU A 47 6.22 -29.12 -13.84
CA LEU A 47 7.40 -29.40 -13.03
C LEU A 47 7.78 -28.15 -12.25
N PHE A 48 8.21 -28.34 -11.01
CA PHE A 48 8.71 -27.26 -10.15
C PHE A 48 10.13 -27.58 -9.72
N ARG A 49 10.99 -26.57 -9.72
CA ARG A 49 12.38 -26.68 -9.31
C ARG A 49 12.74 -25.53 -8.39
N PHE A 50 13.59 -25.80 -7.41
CA PHE A 50 14.12 -24.81 -6.49
C PHE A 50 15.65 -24.92 -6.46
N ASN A 51 16.35 -23.82 -6.69
CA ASN A 51 17.82 -23.76 -6.75
C ASN A 51 18.44 -24.88 -7.62
N GLY A 52 17.83 -25.16 -8.78
CA GLY A 52 18.31 -26.16 -9.72
C GLY A 52 18.04 -27.63 -9.32
N GLN A 53 17.21 -27.88 -8.31
CA GLN A 53 16.81 -29.22 -7.89
C GLN A 53 15.31 -29.42 -8.09
N ASP A 54 14.88 -30.64 -8.44
CA ASP A 54 13.45 -30.97 -8.54
C ASP A 54 12.81 -30.88 -7.16
N ALA A 55 11.70 -30.14 -7.05
CA ALA A 55 11.03 -29.88 -5.78
C ALA A 55 9.50 -29.89 -5.94
N ILE A 56 8.78 -29.81 -4.82
CA ILE A 56 7.33 -29.61 -4.82
C ILE A 56 7.05 -28.23 -4.22
N GLY A 57 6.39 -27.38 -5.01
CA GLY A 57 5.94 -26.07 -4.55
C GLY A 57 4.60 -26.18 -3.82
N LEU A 58 4.49 -25.51 -2.68
CA LEU A 58 3.23 -25.33 -1.95
C LEU A 58 2.95 -23.84 -1.80
N ALA A 59 1.92 -23.35 -2.49
CA ALA A 59 1.46 -21.98 -2.33
C ALA A 59 0.38 -21.91 -1.26
N ILE A 60 0.54 -21.01 -0.29
CA ILE A 60 -0.40 -20.83 0.81
C ILE A 60 -1.01 -19.43 0.69
N GLY A 61 -2.32 -19.40 0.48
CA GLY A 61 -3.09 -18.15 0.39
C GLY A 61 -3.72 -17.78 1.73
N MET A 62 -3.70 -16.50 2.05
CA MET A 62 -4.45 -15.95 3.18
C MET A 62 -5.95 -15.90 2.85
N LYS A 63 -6.80 -16.20 3.85
CA LYS A 63 -8.25 -16.00 3.70
C LYS A 63 -8.60 -14.51 3.53
N PRO A 64 -9.67 -14.17 2.79
CA PRO A 64 -10.13 -12.78 2.69
C PRO A 64 -10.38 -12.16 4.08
N ASN A 65 -10.08 -10.87 4.23
CA ASN A 65 -10.24 -10.10 5.47
C ASN A 65 -9.43 -10.58 6.69
N ALA A 66 -8.46 -11.49 6.51
CA ALA A 66 -7.50 -11.82 7.56
C ALA A 66 -6.36 -10.79 7.60
N ASN A 67 -5.68 -10.71 8.75
CA ASN A 67 -4.50 -9.86 8.92
C ASN A 67 -3.26 -10.60 8.42
N LEU A 68 -2.57 -10.02 7.45
CA LEU A 68 -1.41 -10.64 6.78
C LEU A 68 -0.23 -10.88 7.73
N LEU A 69 0.06 -9.95 8.64
CA LEU A 69 1.18 -10.07 9.57
C LEU A 69 0.93 -11.19 10.58
N LYS A 70 -0.27 -11.20 11.20
CA LYS A 70 -0.67 -12.29 12.11
C LYS A 70 -0.72 -13.66 11.42
N PHE A 71 -1.14 -13.67 10.15
CA PHE A 71 -1.11 -14.89 9.34
C PHE A 71 0.32 -15.37 9.10
N GLY A 72 1.26 -14.46 8.79
CA GLY A 72 2.68 -14.78 8.64
C GLY A 72 3.30 -15.36 9.90
N GLU A 73 3.07 -14.71 11.05
CA GLU A 73 3.52 -15.20 12.37
C GLU A 73 2.97 -16.60 12.68
N ALA A 74 1.66 -16.79 12.55
CA ALA A 74 1.01 -18.08 12.81
C ALA A 74 1.48 -19.17 11.83
N LEU A 75 1.67 -18.82 10.56
CA LEU A 75 2.18 -19.75 9.56
C LEU A 75 3.61 -20.16 9.89
N HIS A 76 4.46 -19.22 10.32
CA HIS A 76 5.83 -19.52 10.73
C HIS A 76 5.84 -20.48 11.92
N GLU A 77 5.04 -20.22 12.96
CA GLU A 77 4.91 -21.11 14.12
C GLU A 77 4.43 -22.52 13.75
N GLU A 78 3.42 -22.63 12.89
CA GLU A 78 2.94 -23.94 12.42
C GLU A 78 3.98 -24.65 11.55
N MET A 79 4.70 -23.94 10.70
CA MET A 79 5.77 -24.52 9.89
C MET A 79 6.90 -25.06 10.76
N GLN A 80 7.24 -24.42 11.89
CA GLN A 80 8.22 -24.96 12.83
C GLN A 80 7.77 -26.29 13.46
N LYS A 81 6.47 -26.44 13.77
CA LYS A 81 5.91 -27.71 14.27
C LYS A 81 5.98 -28.79 13.20
N VAL A 82 5.59 -28.46 11.96
CA VAL A 82 5.64 -29.40 10.83
C VAL A 82 7.08 -29.84 10.57
N LEU A 83 8.05 -28.91 10.59
CA LEU A 83 9.46 -29.19 10.40
C LEU A 83 10.01 -30.21 11.41
N ALA A 84 9.50 -30.20 12.65
CA ALA A 84 9.91 -31.15 13.69
C ALA A 84 9.40 -32.58 13.43
N ASP A 85 8.25 -32.73 12.76
CA ASP A 85 7.62 -34.02 12.45
C ASP A 85 8.01 -34.58 11.07
N LEU A 86 8.78 -33.82 10.28
CA LEU A 86 9.15 -34.24 8.93
C LEU A 86 10.15 -35.41 8.94
N PRO A 87 9.99 -36.38 8.02
CA PRO A 87 10.96 -37.45 7.88
C PRO A 87 12.31 -36.95 7.38
N VAL A 88 13.38 -37.66 7.75
CA VAL A 88 14.74 -37.35 7.32
C VAL A 88 14.83 -37.32 5.79
N GLY A 89 15.50 -36.32 5.25
CA GLY A 89 15.66 -36.13 3.81
C GLY A 89 14.65 -35.18 3.16
N VAL A 90 13.70 -34.63 3.92
CA VAL A 90 12.80 -33.57 3.44
C VAL A 90 13.31 -32.20 3.91
N GLY A 91 13.72 -31.37 2.96
CA GLY A 91 14.05 -29.96 3.21
C GLY A 91 12.88 -29.05 2.85
N VAL A 92 12.61 -28.04 3.67
CA VAL A 92 11.61 -27.00 3.38
C VAL A 92 12.33 -25.67 3.21
N HIS A 93 12.03 -25.00 2.10
CA HIS A 93 12.63 -23.71 1.75
C HIS A 93 11.52 -22.73 1.39
N LEU A 94 11.62 -21.51 1.91
CA LEU A 94 10.69 -20.44 1.62
C LEU A 94 11.12 -19.74 0.33
N VAL A 95 10.17 -19.55 -0.59
CA VAL A 95 10.42 -18.90 -1.90
C VAL A 95 9.96 -17.44 -1.91
N ALA A 96 8.82 -17.15 -1.28
CA ALA A 96 8.27 -15.80 -1.24
C ALA A 96 7.56 -15.57 0.11
N ASP A 97 7.91 -14.48 0.79
CA ASP A 97 7.34 -14.08 2.07
C ASP A 97 6.68 -12.70 1.97
N GLN A 98 5.39 -12.71 1.62
CA GLN A 98 4.62 -11.47 1.48
C GLN A 98 4.46 -10.71 2.80
N PRO A 99 4.24 -11.36 3.97
CA PRO A 99 4.24 -10.68 5.27
C PRO A 99 5.49 -9.82 5.54
N VAL A 100 6.70 -10.35 5.33
CA VAL A 100 7.96 -9.61 5.59
C VAL A 100 8.05 -8.34 4.74
N ILE A 101 7.72 -8.43 3.44
CA ILE A 101 7.73 -7.28 2.52
C ILE A 101 6.75 -6.19 2.98
N VAL A 102 5.57 -6.59 3.49
CA VAL A 102 4.58 -5.63 4.00
C VAL A 102 5.03 -5.02 5.32
N GLU A 103 5.64 -5.79 6.22
CA GLU A 103 6.16 -5.29 7.49
C GLU A 103 7.23 -4.22 7.28
N GLU A 104 8.21 -4.48 6.42
CA GLU A 104 9.27 -3.52 6.10
C GLU A 104 8.70 -2.24 5.49
N ALA A 105 7.76 -2.38 4.53
CA ALA A 105 7.09 -1.24 3.91
C ALA A 105 6.30 -0.42 4.95
N VAL A 106 5.50 -1.06 5.81
CA VAL A 106 4.70 -0.37 6.84
C VAL A 106 5.61 0.33 7.85
N SER A 107 6.70 -0.31 8.27
CA SER A 107 7.68 0.29 9.18
C SER A 107 8.34 1.54 8.59
N GLY A 108 8.80 1.45 7.33
CA GLY A 108 9.37 2.59 6.61
C GLY A 108 8.40 3.76 6.46
N PHE A 109 7.14 3.47 6.11
CA PHE A 109 6.10 4.51 6.00
C PHE A 109 5.72 5.11 7.36
N THR A 110 5.68 4.30 8.42
CA THR A 110 5.41 4.79 9.78
C THR A 110 6.52 5.73 10.23
N ARG A 111 7.78 5.40 9.96
CA ARG A 111 8.91 6.29 10.20
C ARG A 111 8.77 7.60 9.44
N ALA A 112 8.45 7.54 8.13
CA ALA A 112 8.23 8.73 7.32
C ALA A 112 7.08 9.61 7.85
N LEU A 113 6.01 9.00 8.36
CA LEU A 113 4.90 9.71 9.01
C LEU A 113 5.37 10.44 10.28
N PHE A 114 6.17 9.80 11.13
CA PHE A 114 6.76 10.44 12.31
C PHE A 114 7.68 11.60 11.93
N GLU A 115 8.52 11.42 10.89
CA GLU A 115 9.39 12.48 10.37
C GLU A 115 8.55 13.66 9.83
N ALA A 116 7.48 13.39 9.09
CA ALA A 116 6.57 14.42 8.59
C ALA A 116 5.90 15.20 9.73
N VAL A 117 5.39 14.50 10.76
CA VAL A 117 4.83 15.13 11.97
C VAL A 117 5.90 16.01 12.63
N ALA A 118 7.12 15.51 12.82
CA ALA A 118 8.20 16.27 13.44
C ALA A 118 8.55 17.55 12.67
N ILE A 119 8.61 17.48 11.33
CA ILE A 119 8.86 18.65 10.47
C ILE A 119 7.73 19.68 10.63
N VAL A 120 6.47 19.24 10.57
CA VAL A 120 5.32 20.13 10.69
C VAL A 120 5.27 20.79 12.08
N LEU A 121 5.57 20.03 13.14
CA LEU A 121 5.71 20.58 14.49
C LEU A 121 6.83 21.63 14.57
N ALA A 122 7.99 21.33 14.00
CA ALA A 122 9.13 22.26 13.99
C ALA A 122 8.78 23.58 13.28
N VAL A 123 8.12 23.52 12.12
CA VAL A 123 7.65 24.69 11.39
C VAL A 123 6.62 25.48 12.21
N SER A 124 5.66 24.79 12.84
CA SER A 124 4.66 25.42 13.71
C SER A 124 5.30 26.15 14.91
N PHE A 125 6.27 25.53 15.58
CA PHE A 125 6.99 26.17 16.70
C PHE A 125 7.79 27.40 16.26
N ILE A 126 8.42 27.35 15.07
CA ILE A 126 9.17 28.49 14.52
C ILE A 126 8.22 29.63 14.12
N SER A 127 7.06 29.30 13.53
CA SER A 127 6.11 30.29 13.00
C SER A 127 5.31 30.99 14.10
N LEU A 128 4.77 30.24 15.07
CA LEU A 128 3.79 30.72 16.04
C LEU A 128 4.37 30.85 17.47
N GLY A 129 5.58 30.34 17.70
CA GLY A 129 6.19 30.28 19.03
C GLY A 129 5.72 29.09 19.88
N LEU A 130 6.37 28.90 21.04
CA LEU A 130 6.24 27.69 21.85
C LEU A 130 4.81 27.36 22.30
N ARG A 131 4.04 28.34 22.80
CA ARG A 131 2.71 28.08 23.37
C ARG A 131 1.66 27.80 22.30
N ALA A 132 1.63 28.62 21.25
CA ALA A 132 0.71 28.44 20.14
C ALA A 132 1.05 27.17 19.33
N GLY A 133 2.35 26.90 19.09
CA GLY A 133 2.80 25.65 18.49
C GLY A 133 2.38 24.41 19.27
N PHE A 134 2.35 24.46 20.61
CA PHE A 134 1.91 23.34 21.43
C PHE A 134 0.41 23.02 21.29
N VAL A 135 -0.43 24.02 21.03
CA VAL A 135 -1.86 23.83 20.74
C VAL A 135 -2.05 23.03 19.45
N VAL A 136 -1.32 23.42 18.39
CA VAL A 136 -1.31 22.68 17.12
C VAL A 136 -0.74 21.28 17.32
N ALA A 137 0.34 21.16 18.11
CA ALA A 137 1.00 19.89 18.37
C ALA A 137 0.09 18.86 19.05
N LEU A 138 -0.77 19.30 19.98
CA LEU A 138 -1.71 18.42 20.66
C LEU A 138 -2.92 18.06 19.79
N SER A 139 -3.26 18.92 18.81
CA SER A 139 -4.37 18.69 17.89
C SER A 139 -4.07 17.58 16.87
N ILE A 140 -2.81 17.45 16.43
CA ILE A 140 -2.40 16.45 15.42
C ILE A 140 -2.67 15.00 15.88
N PRO A 141 -2.16 14.53 17.04
CA PRO A 141 -2.44 13.17 17.51
C PRO A 141 -3.93 12.91 17.72
N LEU A 142 -4.71 13.93 18.10
CA LEU A 142 -6.15 13.81 18.27
C LEU A 142 -6.85 13.54 16.93
N VAL A 143 -6.51 14.29 15.87
CA VAL A 143 -7.04 14.05 14.52
C VAL A 143 -6.66 12.65 14.03
N LEU A 144 -5.41 12.25 14.21
CA LEU A 144 -4.94 10.91 13.82
C LEU A 144 -5.66 9.81 14.59
N ALA A 145 -5.83 9.94 15.90
CA ALA A 145 -6.53 8.96 16.72
C ALA A 145 -8.00 8.78 16.27
N ILE A 146 -8.72 9.88 16.07
CA ILE A 146 -10.11 9.83 15.58
C ILE A 146 -10.15 9.24 14.17
N THR A 147 -9.21 9.63 13.29
CA THR A 147 -9.12 9.08 11.93
C THR A 147 -8.89 7.57 11.97
N PHE A 148 -7.98 7.08 12.81
CA PHE A 148 -7.75 5.64 12.98
C PHE A 148 -8.98 4.90 13.50
N THR A 149 -9.72 5.48 14.45
CA THR A 149 -10.99 4.90 14.92
C THR A 149 -12.03 4.81 13.81
N VAL A 150 -12.16 5.85 12.97
CA VAL A 150 -13.09 5.82 11.83
C VAL A 150 -12.63 4.81 10.77
N MET A 151 -11.33 4.71 10.51
CA MET A 151 -10.78 3.71 9.59
C MET A 151 -11.06 2.28 10.08
N GLU A 152 -10.88 2.02 11.37
CA GLU A 152 -11.22 0.73 11.98
C GLU A 152 -12.71 0.40 11.84
N TYR A 153 -13.59 1.38 12.08
CA TYR A 153 -15.03 1.23 11.90
C TYR A 153 -15.43 0.94 10.44
N LEU A 154 -14.72 1.55 9.48
CA LEU A 154 -14.93 1.33 8.04
C LEU A 154 -14.20 0.08 7.49
N GLY A 155 -13.46 -0.65 8.32
CA GLY A 155 -12.70 -1.84 7.91
C GLY A 155 -11.51 -1.54 7.00
N ILE A 156 -10.97 -0.31 7.04
CA ILE A 156 -9.82 0.10 6.22
C ILE A 156 -8.53 -0.23 6.96
N SER A 157 -7.72 -1.11 6.37
CA SER A 157 -6.43 -1.52 6.92
C SER A 157 -5.35 -0.45 6.74
N LEU A 158 -4.35 -0.48 7.64
CA LEU A 158 -3.12 0.29 7.48
C LEU A 158 -2.19 -0.41 6.48
N GLN A 159 -2.08 0.16 5.29
CA GLN A 159 -1.21 -0.28 4.20
C GLN A 159 -0.47 0.92 3.58
N ARG A 160 0.48 0.64 2.67
CA ARG A 160 1.32 1.66 2.00
C ARG A 160 0.51 2.87 1.49
N ILE A 161 -0.64 2.62 0.88
CA ILE A 161 -1.48 3.67 0.28
C ILE A 161 -2.25 4.47 1.35
N SER A 162 -2.81 3.82 2.38
CA SER A 162 -3.49 4.54 3.46
C SER A 162 -2.50 5.39 4.27
N LEU A 163 -1.29 4.89 4.50
CA LEU A 163 -0.22 5.64 5.18
C LEU A 163 0.24 6.83 4.33
N GLY A 164 0.42 6.64 3.02
CA GLY A 164 0.70 7.74 2.09
C GLY A 164 -0.42 8.79 2.07
N ALA A 165 -1.68 8.36 2.08
CA ALA A 165 -2.84 9.25 2.18
C ALA A 165 -2.85 10.04 3.48
N LEU A 166 -2.48 9.44 4.61
CA LEU A 166 -2.32 10.14 5.89
C LEU A 166 -1.20 11.18 5.86
N ILE A 167 -0.08 10.91 5.19
CA ILE A 167 1.02 11.88 5.05
C ILE A 167 0.57 13.10 4.23
N ILE A 168 -0.14 12.87 3.11
CA ILE A 168 -0.71 13.95 2.29
C ILE A 168 -1.74 14.74 3.11
N ALA A 169 -2.65 14.03 3.77
CA ALA A 169 -3.65 14.62 4.62
C ALA A 169 -3.03 15.38 5.80
N LEU A 170 -1.88 14.95 6.32
CA LEU A 170 -1.17 15.63 7.42
C LEU A 170 -0.80 17.07 7.05
N GLY A 171 -0.34 17.29 5.81
CA GLY A 171 -0.05 18.65 5.34
C GLY A 171 -1.29 19.54 5.31
N LEU A 172 -2.43 18.98 4.92
CA LEU A 172 -3.70 19.70 4.79
C LEU A 172 -4.45 19.84 6.12
N LEU A 173 -4.34 18.86 7.02
CA LEU A 173 -5.05 18.82 8.29
C LEU A 173 -4.48 19.85 9.27
N VAL A 174 -3.16 20.03 9.27
CA VAL A 174 -2.51 20.96 10.20
C VAL A 174 -2.84 22.40 9.87
N ASP A 175 -3.15 22.70 8.61
CA ASP A 175 -3.50 24.04 8.16
C ASP A 175 -4.72 24.61 8.92
N ASP A 176 -5.80 23.84 9.05
CA ASP A 176 -7.01 24.27 9.78
C ASP A 176 -6.71 24.60 11.25
N ALA A 177 -5.97 23.73 11.93
CA ALA A 177 -5.60 23.94 13.33
C ALA A 177 -4.62 25.13 13.47
N MET A 178 -3.70 25.29 12.52
CA MET A 178 -2.73 26.38 12.50
C MET A 178 -3.44 27.73 12.30
N ILE A 179 -4.36 27.83 11.32
CA ILE A 179 -5.16 29.03 11.05
C ILE A 179 -6.04 29.38 12.24
N ALA A 180 -6.69 28.38 12.87
CA ALA A 180 -7.49 28.61 14.07
C ALA A 180 -6.66 29.25 15.19
N VAL A 181 -5.47 28.72 15.47
CA VAL A 181 -4.56 29.24 16.50
C VAL A 181 -3.98 30.60 16.11
N GLU A 182 -3.55 30.78 14.87
CA GLU A 182 -3.05 32.06 14.34
C GLU A 182 -4.10 33.17 14.50
N MET A 183 -5.35 32.88 14.16
CA MET A 183 -6.43 33.84 14.30
C MET A 183 -6.76 34.18 15.75
N MET A 184 -6.64 33.21 16.68
CA MET A 184 -6.74 33.51 18.11
C MET A 184 -5.62 34.42 18.57
N VAL A 185 -4.38 34.12 18.19
CA VAL A 185 -3.19 34.93 18.52
C VAL A 185 -3.35 36.35 17.96
N ALA A 186 -3.74 36.49 16.70
CA ALA A 186 -3.97 37.79 16.07
C ALA A 186 -5.07 38.60 16.79
N ARG A 187 -6.18 37.98 17.22
CA ARG A 187 -7.22 38.68 18.01
C ARG A 187 -6.71 39.10 19.39
N LEU A 188 -5.90 38.27 20.05
CA LEU A 188 -5.29 38.60 21.34
C LEU A 188 -4.30 39.77 21.21
N GLU A 189 -3.54 39.84 20.11
CA GLU A 189 -2.63 40.95 19.82
C GLU A 189 -3.38 42.28 19.57
N VAL A 190 -4.58 42.22 19.00
CA VAL A 190 -5.48 43.38 18.82
C VAL A 190 -6.20 43.76 20.12
N GLY A 191 -5.94 43.05 21.23
CA GLY A 191 -6.42 43.39 22.57
C GLY A 191 -7.73 42.72 23.00
N ASP A 192 -8.23 41.74 22.25
CA ASP A 192 -9.36 40.93 22.74
C ASP A 192 -8.95 40.04 23.92
N ASN A 193 -9.94 39.66 24.74
CA ASN A 193 -9.74 38.61 25.74
C ASN A 193 -9.77 37.21 25.10
N LEU A 194 -9.16 36.21 25.77
CA LEU A 194 -9.08 34.81 25.32
C LEU A 194 -10.43 34.21 24.90
N ARG A 195 -11.49 34.47 25.67
CA ARG A 195 -12.82 33.92 25.36
C ARG A 195 -13.37 34.50 24.06
N LYS A 196 -13.26 35.82 23.88
CA LYS A 196 -13.72 36.50 22.67
C LYS A 196 -12.88 36.10 21.46
N ALA A 197 -11.56 35.96 21.62
CA ALA A 197 -10.69 35.43 20.57
C ALA A 197 -11.07 33.99 20.17
N ALA A 198 -11.36 33.12 21.14
CA ALA A 198 -11.81 31.75 20.88
C ALA A 198 -13.18 31.70 20.17
N THR A 199 -14.16 32.50 20.62
CA THR A 199 -15.47 32.60 19.97
C THR A 199 -15.39 33.21 18.56
N TYR A 200 -14.41 34.09 18.33
CA TYR A 200 -14.19 34.70 17.02
C TYR A 200 -13.80 33.67 15.96
N VAL A 201 -12.95 32.69 16.30
CA VAL A 201 -12.61 31.58 15.40
C VAL A 201 -13.86 30.85 14.91
N TYR A 202 -14.74 30.49 15.86
CA TYR A 202 -15.98 29.80 15.50
C TYR A 202 -16.89 30.65 14.59
N THR A 203 -17.06 31.93 14.92
CA THR A 203 -18.01 32.80 14.22
C THR A 203 -17.49 33.31 12.87
N SER A 204 -16.18 33.45 12.71
CA SER A 204 -15.59 34.11 11.53
C SER A 204 -14.81 33.17 10.61
N THR A 205 -14.18 32.12 11.13
CA THR A 205 -13.32 31.24 10.32
C THR A 205 -13.84 29.81 10.16
N ALA A 206 -14.74 29.33 11.02
CA ALA A 206 -15.23 27.95 10.94
C ALA A 206 -15.89 27.61 9.59
N PHE A 207 -16.75 28.49 9.07
CA PHE A 207 -17.46 28.26 7.81
C PHE A 207 -16.54 28.35 6.58
N PRO A 208 -15.65 29.36 6.47
CA PRO A 208 -14.63 29.38 5.43
C PRO A 208 -13.74 28.12 5.41
N MET A 209 -13.27 27.66 6.58
CA MET A 209 -12.47 26.43 6.68
C MET A 209 -13.27 25.21 6.21
N LEU A 210 -14.55 25.08 6.61
CA LEU A 210 -15.41 23.98 6.15
C LEU A 210 -15.57 23.97 4.62
N THR A 211 -15.79 25.14 4.02
CA THR A 211 -15.95 25.22 2.57
C THR A 211 -14.66 24.83 1.84
N GLY A 212 -13.50 25.22 2.35
CA GLY A 212 -12.20 24.83 1.81
C GLY A 212 -11.96 23.32 1.90
N THR A 213 -12.24 22.71 3.06
CA THR A 213 -12.10 21.26 3.25
C THR A 213 -13.05 20.48 2.36
N LEU A 214 -14.31 20.88 2.27
CA LEU A 214 -15.29 20.22 1.38
C LEU A 214 -14.92 20.34 -0.11
N VAL A 215 -14.41 21.50 -0.56
CA VAL A 215 -13.92 21.66 -1.94
C VAL A 215 -12.73 20.74 -2.20
N THR A 216 -11.83 20.61 -1.23
CA THR A 216 -10.68 19.71 -1.33
C THR A 216 -11.15 18.26 -1.43
N VAL A 217 -12.03 17.81 -0.53
CA VAL A 217 -12.63 16.47 -0.58
C VAL A 217 -13.35 16.23 -1.91
N ALA A 218 -14.10 17.22 -2.42
CA ALA A 218 -14.79 17.13 -3.70
C ALA A 218 -13.82 16.91 -4.88
N GLY A 219 -12.62 17.51 -4.82
CA GLY A 219 -11.56 17.27 -5.81
C GLY A 219 -11.05 15.82 -5.83
N PHE A 220 -11.14 15.10 -4.70
CA PHE A 220 -10.74 13.69 -4.61
C PHE A 220 -11.89 12.70 -4.88
N ILE A 221 -13.15 13.14 -4.95
CA ILE A 221 -14.30 12.24 -5.23
C ILE A 221 -14.12 11.40 -6.51
N PRO A 222 -13.69 11.96 -7.66
CA PRO A 222 -13.56 11.17 -8.90
C PRO A 222 -12.63 9.96 -8.75
N ILE A 223 -11.63 10.06 -7.87
CA ILE A 223 -10.64 9.01 -7.60
C ILE A 223 -11.26 7.84 -6.83
N GLY A 224 -12.21 8.11 -5.94
CA GLY A 224 -12.91 7.10 -5.14
C GLY A 224 -14.07 6.40 -5.88
N LEU A 225 -14.55 6.97 -6.99
CA LEU A 225 -15.64 6.41 -7.81
C LEU A 225 -15.15 5.55 -8.97
N ASN A 226 -13.83 5.40 -9.14
CA ASN A 226 -13.25 4.57 -10.18
C ASN A 226 -13.40 3.08 -9.85
N SER A 227 -14.05 2.31 -10.73
CA SER A 227 -14.32 0.88 -10.57
C SER A 227 -13.29 -0.05 -11.24
N SER A 228 -12.15 0.48 -11.66
CA SER A 228 -11.05 -0.32 -12.23
C SER A 228 -10.18 -0.99 -11.15
N ALA A 229 -9.25 -1.86 -11.55
CA ALA A 229 -8.25 -2.43 -10.64
C ALA A 229 -7.40 -1.34 -9.94
N ALA A 230 -7.13 -0.21 -10.61
CA ALA A 230 -6.53 0.95 -9.95
C ALA A 230 -7.46 1.60 -8.91
N GLY A 231 -8.77 1.52 -9.14
CA GLY A 231 -9.80 1.97 -8.21
C GLY A 231 -9.70 1.33 -6.83
N GLU A 232 -9.31 0.05 -6.76
CA GLU A 232 -9.12 -0.66 -5.49
C GLU A 232 -8.00 -0.02 -4.64
N TYR A 233 -6.91 0.39 -5.28
CA TYR A 233 -5.83 1.13 -4.64
C TYR A 233 -6.26 2.55 -4.25
N THR A 234 -6.95 3.25 -5.15
CA THR A 234 -7.25 4.67 -4.97
C THR A 234 -8.46 4.92 -4.07
N PHE A 235 -9.32 3.93 -3.85
CA PHE A 235 -10.45 4.01 -2.93
C PHE A 235 -9.99 4.26 -1.49
N THR A 236 -9.02 3.47 -1.00
CA THR A 236 -8.45 3.67 0.33
C THR A 236 -7.86 5.07 0.48
N LEU A 237 -7.17 5.59 -0.55
CA LEU A 237 -6.61 6.93 -0.55
C LEU A 237 -7.71 8.00 -0.37
N PHE A 238 -8.79 7.90 -1.17
CA PHE A 238 -9.90 8.85 -1.10
C PHE A 238 -10.55 8.86 0.28
N VAL A 239 -10.92 7.68 0.82
CA VAL A 239 -11.63 7.61 2.10
C VAL A 239 -10.76 8.15 3.24
N VAL A 240 -9.48 7.80 3.27
CA VAL A 240 -8.56 8.29 4.31
C VAL A 240 -8.40 9.80 4.25
N ILE A 241 -8.23 10.40 3.06
CA ILE A 241 -8.17 11.86 2.89
C ILE A 241 -9.49 12.52 3.31
N ALA A 242 -10.62 12.00 2.85
CA ALA A 242 -11.93 12.58 3.17
C ALA A 242 -12.22 12.56 4.67
N VAL A 243 -11.99 11.42 5.33
CA VAL A 243 -12.18 11.27 6.77
C VAL A 243 -11.22 12.17 7.55
N SER A 244 -9.93 12.13 7.24
CA SER A 244 -8.93 12.92 7.96
C SER A 244 -9.16 14.42 7.84
N LEU A 245 -9.53 14.94 6.67
CA LEU A 245 -9.86 16.36 6.48
C LEU A 245 -11.12 16.78 7.25
N LEU A 246 -12.18 15.98 7.19
CA LEU A 246 -13.42 16.26 7.92
C LEU A 246 -13.20 16.22 9.44
N VAL A 247 -12.47 15.21 9.93
CA VAL A 247 -12.08 15.10 11.33
C VAL A 247 -11.19 16.29 11.73
N SER A 248 -10.25 16.69 10.88
CA SER A 248 -9.38 17.83 11.14
C SER A 248 -10.17 19.11 11.35
N TRP A 249 -11.13 19.38 10.47
CA TRP A 249 -11.98 20.55 10.60
C TRP A 249 -12.77 20.54 11.92
N ILE A 250 -13.35 19.39 12.29
CA ILE A 250 -14.06 19.23 13.57
C ILE A 250 -13.10 19.53 14.74
N VAL A 251 -11.89 18.98 14.71
CA VAL A 251 -10.89 19.19 15.76
C VAL A 251 -10.43 20.66 15.81
N ALA A 252 -10.18 21.28 14.67
CA ALA A 252 -9.77 22.67 14.57
C ALA A 252 -10.85 23.65 15.05
N VAL A 253 -12.13 23.37 14.81
CA VAL A 253 -13.22 24.26 15.21
C VAL A 253 -13.62 24.06 16.68
N LEU A 254 -13.57 22.83 17.19
CA LEU A 254 -14.03 22.52 18.56
C LEU A 254 -12.90 22.49 19.58
N PHE A 255 -11.80 21.82 19.26
CA PHE A 255 -10.73 21.57 20.22
C PHE A 255 -9.64 22.64 20.17
N ALA A 256 -9.28 23.18 19.00
CA ALA A 256 -8.23 24.21 18.95
C ALA A 256 -8.59 25.47 19.77
N PRO A 257 -9.84 25.99 19.77
CA PRO A 257 -10.21 27.10 20.64
C PRO A 257 -10.18 26.72 22.13
N LEU A 258 -10.59 25.50 22.47
CA LEU A 258 -10.57 25.00 23.84
C LEU A 258 -9.13 24.91 24.37
N LEU A 259 -8.24 24.29 23.59
CA LEU A 259 -6.81 24.16 23.88
C LEU A 259 -6.11 25.53 23.87
N GLY A 260 -6.52 26.42 22.98
CA GLY A 260 -6.04 27.80 22.91
C GLY A 260 -6.35 28.56 24.21
N VAL A 261 -7.58 28.46 24.73
CA VAL A 261 -7.96 29.14 25.98
C VAL A 261 -7.19 28.60 27.20
N THR A 262 -6.82 27.32 27.21
CA THR A 262 -6.08 26.72 28.33
C THR A 262 -4.58 26.96 28.28
N ILE A 263 -3.98 27.07 27.08
CA ILE A 263 -2.52 27.12 26.89
C ILE A 263 -2.01 28.54 26.56
N LEU A 264 -2.79 29.35 25.85
CA LEU A 264 -2.37 30.70 25.45
C LEU A 264 -2.36 31.68 26.64
N PRO A 265 -1.47 32.69 26.62
CA PRO A 265 -1.45 33.72 27.65
C PRO A 265 -2.75 34.56 27.67
N ALA A 266 -3.10 35.07 28.85
CA ALA A 266 -4.31 35.88 29.07
C ALA A 266 -4.38 37.16 28.23
N THR A 267 -3.22 37.74 27.95
CA THR A 267 -3.03 38.89 27.06
C THR A 267 -1.67 38.76 26.38
N MET A 268 -1.57 39.19 25.13
CA MET A 268 -0.28 39.40 24.48
C MET A 268 0.02 40.90 24.48
N LYS A 269 1.23 41.28 24.87
CA LYS A 269 1.68 42.67 24.73
C LYS A 269 1.73 43.01 23.24
N GLU A 270 1.19 44.17 22.86
CA GLU A 270 1.30 44.72 21.51
C GLU A 270 2.75 44.63 21.03
N LYS A 271 3.03 43.69 20.13
CA LYS A 271 4.25 43.70 19.33
C LYS A 271 3.89 44.28 17.97
N HIS A 272 3.65 45.59 17.94
CA HIS A 272 3.70 46.34 16.70
C HIS A 272 5.14 46.32 16.18
N HIS A 273 5.46 45.38 15.30
CA HIS A 273 6.50 45.61 14.30
C HIS A 273 5.93 46.62 13.28
N ASP A 274 5.92 47.91 13.65
CA ASP A 274 5.42 49.02 12.83
C ASP A 274 6.21 49.26 11.53
N GLN A 275 7.29 48.50 11.30
CA GLN A 275 8.04 48.54 10.05
C GLN A 275 7.75 47.29 9.23
N PRO A 276 7.19 47.42 8.01
CA PRO A 276 7.04 46.29 7.12
C PRO A 276 8.43 45.72 6.84
N GLY A 277 8.65 44.46 7.20
CA GLY A 277 9.87 43.75 6.87
C GLY A 277 10.25 43.86 5.40
N ARG A 278 11.52 43.62 5.08
CA ARG A 278 12.02 43.66 3.70
C ARG A 278 11.16 42.81 2.73
N PHE A 279 10.65 41.69 3.21
CA PHE A 279 9.77 40.82 2.43
C PHE A 279 8.39 41.42 2.18
N THR A 280 7.73 42.00 3.19
CA THR A 280 6.39 42.59 3.03
C THR A 280 6.42 43.87 2.18
N SER A 281 7.48 44.67 2.27
CA SER A 281 7.68 45.83 1.38
C SER A 281 7.90 45.44 -0.08
N LEU A 282 8.67 44.38 -0.35
CA LEU A 282 8.83 43.81 -1.69
C LEU A 282 7.50 43.26 -2.22
N PHE A 283 6.79 42.46 -1.41
CA PHE A 283 5.49 41.91 -1.76
C PHE A 283 4.49 43.02 -2.12
N ARG A 284 4.42 44.09 -1.30
CA ARG A 284 3.58 45.26 -1.58
C ARG A 284 3.92 45.92 -2.91
N ARG A 285 5.21 46.07 -3.23
CA ARG A 285 5.66 46.67 -4.51
C ARG A 285 5.22 45.81 -5.70
N VAL A 286 5.39 44.49 -5.61
CA VAL A 286 4.97 43.54 -6.65
C VAL A 286 3.45 43.54 -6.80
N LEU A 287 2.71 43.49 -5.69
CA LEU A 287 1.24 43.50 -5.70
C LEU A 287 0.70 44.77 -6.35
N VAL A 288 1.20 45.94 -5.99
CA VAL A 288 0.78 47.21 -6.60
C VAL A 288 1.14 47.25 -8.08
N PHE A 289 2.30 46.71 -8.48
CA PHE A 289 2.69 46.62 -9.88
C PHE A 289 1.73 45.72 -10.68
N SER A 290 1.40 44.53 -10.16
CA SER A 290 0.48 43.58 -10.79
C SER A 290 -0.92 44.18 -10.95
N VAL A 291 -1.45 44.84 -9.92
CA VAL A 291 -2.77 45.48 -9.99
C VAL A 291 -2.78 46.66 -10.96
N ARG A 292 -1.74 47.51 -10.95
CA ARG A 292 -1.63 48.66 -11.87
C ARG A 292 -1.49 48.24 -13.32
N ARG A 293 -0.84 47.10 -13.60
CA ARG A 293 -0.66 46.55 -14.95
C ARG A 293 -1.42 45.23 -15.13
N HIS A 294 -2.71 45.21 -14.77
CA HIS A 294 -3.54 44.00 -14.82
C HIS A 294 -3.53 43.27 -16.17
N TRP A 295 -3.51 44.00 -17.30
CA TRP A 295 -3.38 43.36 -18.64
C TRP A 295 -2.07 42.59 -18.82
N LEU A 296 -0.95 43.12 -18.30
CA LEU A 296 0.32 42.41 -18.34
C LEU A 296 0.26 41.14 -17.48
N THR A 297 -0.34 41.21 -16.30
CA THR A 297 -0.56 40.04 -15.44
C THR A 297 -1.42 38.99 -16.16
N ILE A 298 -2.52 39.38 -16.79
CA ILE A 298 -3.39 38.46 -17.56
C ILE A 298 -2.61 37.81 -18.70
N ILE A 299 -1.89 38.59 -19.51
CA ILE A 299 -1.10 38.07 -20.64
C ILE A 299 -0.05 37.08 -20.14
N VAL A 300 0.69 37.42 -19.09
CA VAL A 300 1.71 36.53 -18.51
C VAL A 300 1.08 35.25 -17.98
N THR A 301 -0.06 35.32 -17.29
CA THR A 301 -0.78 34.12 -16.81
C THR A 301 -1.23 33.24 -17.96
N VAL A 302 -1.81 33.82 -19.02
CA VAL A 302 -2.25 33.07 -20.21
C VAL A 302 -1.07 32.42 -20.92
N LEU A 303 0.05 33.15 -21.08
CA LEU A 303 1.26 32.61 -21.70
C LEU A 303 1.87 31.47 -20.88
N LEU A 304 1.93 31.61 -19.55
CA LEU A 304 2.42 30.55 -18.66
C LEU A 304 1.52 29.32 -18.69
N PHE A 305 0.20 29.51 -18.73
CA PHE A 305 -0.76 28.40 -18.85
C PHE A 305 -0.64 27.71 -20.22
N ALA A 306 -0.53 28.46 -21.30
CA ALA A 306 -0.31 27.88 -22.64
C ALA A 306 1.01 27.12 -22.70
N ALA A 307 2.08 27.66 -22.10
CA ALA A 307 3.36 26.98 -21.98
C ALA A 307 3.28 25.70 -21.14
N SER A 308 2.52 25.70 -20.03
CA SER A 308 2.35 24.50 -19.20
C SER A 308 1.56 23.41 -19.93
N VAL A 309 0.50 23.77 -20.67
CA VAL A 309 -0.26 22.82 -21.49
C VAL A 309 0.58 22.25 -22.62
N ALA A 310 1.35 23.09 -23.31
CA ALA A 310 2.29 22.64 -24.35
C ALA A 310 3.37 21.72 -23.78
N GLY A 311 3.91 22.05 -22.59
CA GLY A 311 4.89 21.23 -21.88
C GLY A 311 4.32 19.91 -21.35
N PHE A 312 3.02 19.86 -21.02
CA PHE A 312 2.36 18.64 -20.54
C PHE A 312 2.38 17.52 -21.59
N GLY A 313 2.39 17.86 -22.89
CA GLY A 313 2.55 16.88 -23.96
C GLY A 313 3.92 16.16 -23.99
N LEU A 314 4.93 16.70 -23.28
CA LEU A 314 6.25 16.10 -23.15
C LEU A 314 6.34 15.15 -21.94
N VAL A 315 5.35 15.16 -21.05
CA VAL A 315 5.33 14.34 -19.84
C VAL A 315 4.93 12.92 -20.22
N GLN A 316 5.84 11.98 -20.03
CA GLN A 316 5.56 10.57 -20.24
C GLN A 316 4.51 10.08 -19.24
N GLN A 317 3.51 9.37 -19.74
CA GLN A 317 2.45 8.80 -18.90
C GLN A 317 2.84 7.38 -18.49
N GLN A 318 2.94 7.16 -17.20
CA GLN A 318 3.18 5.84 -16.62
C GLN A 318 2.10 5.55 -15.58
N PHE A 319 1.43 4.41 -15.72
CA PHE A 319 0.30 4.04 -14.86
C PHE A 319 0.76 3.58 -13.48
N PHE A 320 1.78 2.73 -13.42
CA PHE A 320 2.46 2.34 -12.18
C PHE A 320 3.98 2.39 -12.36
N PRO A 321 4.74 2.92 -11.37
CA PRO A 321 6.18 2.77 -11.35
C PRO A 321 6.55 1.29 -11.24
N PRO A 322 7.76 0.89 -11.69
CA PRO A 322 8.26 -0.44 -11.41
C PRO A 322 8.35 -0.67 -9.89
N SER A 323 8.10 -1.91 -9.48
CA SER A 323 8.20 -2.33 -8.08
C SER A 323 9.63 -2.20 -7.58
N ASP A 324 9.79 -1.78 -6.33
CA ASP A 324 11.07 -1.69 -5.59
C ASP A 324 11.52 -3.06 -5.02
N ARG A 325 10.74 -4.12 -5.26
CA ARG A 325 11.05 -5.48 -4.80
C ARG A 325 12.36 -5.99 -5.42
N PRO A 326 13.18 -6.71 -4.64
CA PRO A 326 14.40 -7.36 -5.14
C PRO A 326 14.13 -8.63 -5.96
N GLU A 327 12.85 -8.93 -6.24
CA GLU A 327 12.41 -10.11 -6.99
C GLU A 327 12.38 -9.79 -8.50
N LEU A 328 12.97 -10.67 -9.31
CA LEU A 328 12.88 -10.60 -10.77
C LEU A 328 12.13 -11.81 -11.32
N ILE A 329 11.16 -11.55 -12.19
CA ILE A 329 10.39 -12.60 -12.87
C ILE A 329 10.81 -12.65 -14.33
N VAL A 330 11.09 -13.85 -14.82
CA VAL A 330 11.49 -14.10 -16.21
C VAL A 330 10.52 -15.09 -16.82
N ASP A 331 9.75 -14.62 -17.81
CA ASP A 331 8.88 -15.47 -18.61
C ASP A 331 9.69 -16.18 -19.69
N TRP A 332 9.54 -17.50 -19.78
CA TRP A 332 10.28 -18.34 -20.72
C TRP A 332 9.35 -18.99 -21.74
N ASN A 333 9.33 -18.44 -22.95
CA ASN A 333 8.46 -18.91 -24.03
C ASN A 333 9.26 -19.58 -25.15
N LEU A 334 8.89 -20.81 -25.47
CA LEU A 334 9.41 -21.56 -26.60
C LEU A 334 8.48 -21.46 -27.81
N PRO A 335 8.97 -21.75 -29.03
CA PRO A 335 8.10 -21.91 -30.20
C PRO A 335 6.98 -22.91 -29.94
N GLN A 336 5.81 -22.66 -30.52
CA GLN A 336 4.63 -23.53 -30.39
C GLN A 336 4.96 -24.99 -30.73
N ASN A 337 4.30 -25.91 -30.04
CA ASN A 337 4.47 -27.38 -30.14
C ASN A 337 5.82 -27.92 -29.62
N SER A 338 6.57 -27.14 -28.83
CA SER A 338 7.73 -27.66 -28.11
C SER A 338 7.29 -28.62 -27.00
N SER A 339 8.05 -29.69 -26.77
CA SER A 339 7.77 -30.63 -25.68
C SER A 339 8.15 -30.02 -24.32
N ILE A 340 7.45 -30.39 -23.26
CA ILE A 340 7.79 -29.96 -21.89
C ILE A 340 9.23 -30.35 -21.50
N THR A 341 9.73 -31.46 -22.05
CA THR A 341 11.11 -31.91 -21.85
C THR A 341 12.12 -30.94 -22.45
N GLU A 342 11.86 -30.40 -23.65
CA GLU A 342 12.73 -29.38 -24.24
C GLU A 342 12.72 -28.09 -23.41
N THR A 343 11.55 -27.67 -22.92
CA THR A 343 11.43 -26.53 -22.00
C THR A 343 12.27 -26.74 -20.74
N ARG A 344 12.20 -27.93 -20.15
CA ARG A 344 13.01 -28.30 -18.99
C ARG A 344 14.50 -28.21 -19.32
N ASP A 345 14.94 -28.80 -20.42
CA ASP A 345 16.36 -28.88 -20.77
C ASP A 345 16.96 -27.50 -21.09
N GLN A 346 16.18 -26.58 -21.68
CA GLN A 346 16.60 -25.19 -21.83
C GLN A 346 16.66 -24.44 -20.51
N MET A 347 15.65 -24.59 -19.65
CA MET A 347 15.61 -23.96 -18.34
C MET A 347 16.80 -24.41 -17.48
N VAL A 348 17.09 -25.71 -17.41
CA VAL A 348 18.23 -26.26 -16.66
C VAL A 348 19.57 -25.71 -17.18
N ARG A 349 19.72 -25.58 -18.50
CA ARG A 349 20.93 -24.98 -19.10
C ARG A 349 21.07 -23.51 -18.71
N PHE A 350 19.97 -22.76 -18.63
CA PHE A 350 19.98 -21.38 -18.18
C PHE A 350 20.32 -21.26 -16.68
N GLU A 351 19.65 -22.04 -15.83
CA GLU A 351 19.89 -22.12 -14.38
C GLU A 351 21.38 -22.32 -14.09
N GLN A 352 22.00 -23.32 -14.72
CA GLN A 352 23.41 -23.67 -14.47
C GLN A 352 24.40 -22.62 -14.96
N ARG A 353 24.09 -21.89 -16.03
CA ARG A 353 25.03 -20.93 -16.65
C ARG A 353 24.93 -19.53 -16.06
N ALA A 354 23.72 -19.11 -15.71
CA ALA A 354 23.44 -17.71 -15.36
C ALA A 354 23.11 -17.52 -13.88
N LEU A 355 22.51 -18.52 -13.22
CA LEU A 355 21.95 -18.37 -11.87
C LEU A 355 22.85 -19.04 -10.81
N VAL A 356 23.27 -20.28 -11.05
CA VAL A 356 24.06 -21.05 -10.08
C VAL A 356 25.45 -20.42 -9.90
N GLY A 357 25.80 -20.07 -8.66
CA GLY A 357 27.09 -19.50 -8.30
C GLY A 357 27.19 -17.97 -8.46
N ASN A 358 26.10 -17.30 -8.82
CA ASN A 358 26.04 -15.85 -8.84
C ASN A 358 25.82 -15.30 -7.41
N PRO A 359 26.71 -14.43 -6.88
CA PRO A 359 26.58 -13.90 -5.52
C PRO A 359 25.40 -12.94 -5.32
N ASP A 360 24.86 -12.37 -6.40
CA ASP A 360 23.73 -11.44 -6.33
C ASP A 360 22.37 -12.16 -6.29
N ILE A 361 22.36 -13.49 -6.41
CA ILE A 361 21.15 -14.32 -6.42
C ILE A 361 21.12 -15.19 -5.17
N ASP A 362 20.21 -14.86 -4.24
CA ASP A 362 20.01 -15.64 -3.02
C ASP A 362 19.33 -16.98 -3.31
N HIS A 363 18.21 -16.95 -4.05
CA HIS A 363 17.49 -18.15 -4.47
C HIS A 363 16.73 -17.92 -5.77
N PHE A 364 16.38 -19.01 -6.46
CA PHE A 364 15.52 -18.99 -7.63
C PHE A 364 14.60 -20.22 -7.67
N SER A 365 13.45 -20.05 -8.30
CA SER A 365 12.51 -21.15 -8.56
C SER A 365 12.07 -21.13 -10.01
N SER A 366 11.86 -22.33 -10.57
CA SER A 366 11.49 -22.51 -11.96
C SER A 366 10.17 -23.27 -12.05
N TYR A 367 9.22 -22.71 -12.79
CA TYR A 367 7.93 -23.31 -13.09
C TYR A 367 7.92 -23.68 -14.57
N ILE A 368 7.77 -24.97 -14.86
CA ILE A 368 7.83 -25.51 -16.23
C ILE A 368 6.48 -26.13 -16.57
N GLY A 369 5.89 -25.72 -17.69
CA GLY A 369 4.56 -26.17 -18.13
C GLY A 369 3.39 -25.39 -17.51
N GLN A 370 3.67 -24.45 -16.61
CA GLN A 370 2.70 -23.52 -16.05
C GLN A 370 3.40 -22.23 -15.61
N GLY A 371 2.69 -21.10 -15.61
CA GLY A 371 3.18 -19.86 -15.03
C GLY A 371 3.41 -19.97 -13.52
N ALA A 372 4.27 -19.11 -12.98
CA ALA A 372 4.46 -19.01 -11.53
C ALA A 372 3.14 -18.67 -10.83
N VAL A 373 2.91 -19.27 -9.65
CA VAL A 373 1.73 -18.96 -8.84
C VAL A 373 1.78 -17.48 -8.46
N ARG A 374 0.64 -16.78 -8.53
CA ARG A 374 0.59 -15.34 -8.23
C ARG A 374 1.01 -15.07 -6.77
N PHE A 375 2.13 -14.37 -6.58
CA PHE A 375 2.60 -13.89 -5.28
C PHE A 375 2.54 -12.35 -5.16
N VAL A 376 2.48 -11.61 -6.27
CA VAL A 376 2.23 -10.16 -6.31
C VAL A 376 0.99 -9.86 -7.13
N LEU A 377 0.15 -8.91 -6.70
CA LEU A 377 -1.07 -8.55 -7.43
C LEU A 377 -0.78 -7.95 -8.82
N ALA A 378 0.31 -7.19 -8.94
CA ALA A 378 0.74 -6.55 -10.17
C ALA A 378 1.41 -7.51 -11.16
N TYR A 379 1.73 -8.73 -10.73
CA TYR A 379 2.28 -9.76 -11.61
C TYR A 379 1.15 -10.40 -12.40
N ASP A 380 1.24 -10.29 -13.73
CA ASP A 380 0.30 -10.93 -14.64
C ASP A 380 0.71 -12.40 -14.82
N VAL A 381 -0.14 -13.31 -14.39
CA VAL A 381 0.15 -14.75 -14.50
C VAL A 381 -0.13 -15.17 -15.93
N GLN A 382 0.92 -15.54 -16.66
CA GLN A 382 0.76 -16.08 -18.00
C GLN A 382 -0.08 -17.37 -17.95
N PRO A 383 -1.14 -17.48 -18.77
CA PRO A 383 -1.89 -18.72 -18.89
C PRO A 383 -0.98 -19.83 -19.44
N ALA A 384 -1.16 -21.04 -18.90
CA ALA A 384 -0.40 -22.23 -19.29
C ALA A 384 -0.67 -22.66 -20.74
#